data_AF-G0M9V3-F1
#
_entry.id   AF-G0M9V3-F1
#
_cell.length_a   1.000
_cell.length_b   1.000
_cell.length_c   1.000
_cell.angle_alpha   90.00
_cell.angle_beta   90.00
_cell.angle_gamma   90.00
#
_symmetry.space_group_name_H-M   'P 1'
#
loop_
_entity.id
_entity.type
_entity.pdbx_description
1 polymer ?
#
loop_
_entity_poly.entity_id
_entity_poly.type
_entity_poly.pdbx_seq_one_letter_code
_entity_poly.pdbx_strand_id
1 'polypeptide(L)'
;MDPENSTAPNSSDVMSNITELAGTKYSYLEVFGKVKGIEYSLTILLGLLVAYLIVTTTHFMIFRFWNYRKPTPVSPILTVFYCVSETILLISLVLIAIIATLHFLHFDLLALILVYIASGFISAVQMMSESYILVLSAFCVTKYYNHFYSGAVTFSQNYWKAVIRITFWLVIIKDFTFLIGLILSRFLENLGRDFFFIYSGFTLLVFMLLMLVTLLYTQMQCRSKANLSSSEKLLCSQTYLIIFFKIVTIPAVFTIMMVVESDKVSDPFIQFFTLATITDIMLVPMCIQLTDIIFSCAKRDYSVDIKMEEVA
;
A
#
# COMPACT_ATOMS: atom_id res chain seq x y z
N MET A 1 34.07 54.95 8.18
CA MET A 1 33.73 54.18 9.39
C MET A 1 32.59 54.93 10.04
N ASP A 2 31.37 54.50 9.78
CA ASP A 2 30.20 54.87 10.58
C ASP A 2 29.49 53.55 10.93
N PRO A 3 29.12 53.33 12.20
CA PRO A 3 28.63 52.06 12.71
C PRO A 3 27.13 51.90 12.51
N GLU A 4 26.73 50.62 12.43
CA GLU A 4 25.45 50.02 12.85
C GLU A 4 24.15 50.82 12.68
N ASN A 5 23.28 50.30 11.78
CA ASN A 5 21.85 50.26 12.09
C ASN A 5 21.25 48.95 11.57
N SER A 6 21.58 47.84 12.23
CA SER A 6 20.85 46.57 12.07
C SER A 6 19.56 46.66 12.86
N THR A 7 18.50 47.15 12.22
CA THR A 7 17.15 47.03 12.76
C THR A 7 16.72 45.57 12.63
N ALA A 8 16.80 44.83 13.74
CA ALA A 8 16.16 43.53 13.85
C ALA A 8 14.64 43.69 13.60
N PRO A 9 14.00 42.81 12.82
CA PRO A 9 12.58 42.90 12.57
C PRO A 9 11.80 42.73 13.88
N ASN A 10 10.82 43.61 14.10
CA ASN A 10 9.97 43.62 15.28
C ASN A 10 9.22 42.29 15.42
N SER A 11 9.13 41.75 16.63
CA SER A 11 8.45 40.48 16.91
C SER A 11 6.96 40.49 16.55
N SER A 12 6.34 41.66 16.46
CA SER A 12 4.98 41.85 15.95
C SER A 12 4.87 41.60 14.45
N ASP A 13 5.92 41.91 13.68
CA ASP A 13 5.97 41.74 12.22
C ASP A 13 6.27 40.28 11.85
N VAL A 14 6.97 39.55 12.72
CA VAL A 14 7.16 38.11 12.57
C VAL A 14 5.85 37.37 12.87
N MET A 15 5.12 37.78 13.92
CA MET A 15 3.85 37.17 14.27
C MET A 15 2.73 37.50 13.27
N SER A 16 2.68 38.74 12.75
CA SER A 16 1.74 39.14 11.70
C SER A 16 1.99 38.38 10.41
N ASN A 17 3.26 38.22 10.00
CA ASN A 17 3.65 37.41 8.84
C ASN A 17 3.31 35.92 9.02
N ILE A 18 3.39 35.36 10.23
CA ILE A 18 2.97 33.98 10.50
C ILE A 18 1.44 33.84 10.41
N THR A 19 0.67 34.80 10.92
CA THR A 19 -0.80 34.81 10.77
C THR A 19 -1.27 35.11 9.34
N GLU A 20 -0.51 35.87 8.56
CA GLU A 20 -0.81 36.16 7.15
C GLU A 20 -0.41 34.98 6.24
N LEU A 21 0.65 34.23 6.61
CA LEU A 21 0.97 32.93 6.00
C LEU A 21 -0.05 31.84 6.35
N ALA A 22 -0.74 31.95 7.49
CA ALA A 22 -1.89 31.11 7.83
C ALA A 22 -3.20 31.59 7.18
N GLY A 23 -3.26 32.85 6.73
CA GLY A 23 -4.43 33.51 6.15
C GLY A 23 -4.47 33.53 4.62
N THR A 24 -3.41 33.11 3.93
CA THR A 24 -3.44 32.93 2.47
C THR A 24 -4.21 31.65 2.13
N LYS A 25 -5.51 31.87 1.89
CA LYS A 25 -6.45 30.99 1.19
C LYS A 25 -5.87 30.43 -0.11
N TYR A 26 -5.09 29.37 0.02
CA TYR A 26 -5.05 28.27 -0.92
C TYR A 26 -4.98 27.01 -0.07
N SER A 27 -6.15 26.61 0.42
CA SER A 27 -6.29 25.32 1.10
C SER A 27 -5.75 24.26 0.13
N TYR A 28 -4.87 23.37 0.59
CA TYR A 28 -4.42 22.22 -0.20
C TYR A 28 -5.63 21.43 -0.77
N LEU A 29 -6.79 21.49 -0.11
CA LEU A 29 -8.07 20.95 -0.59
C LEU A 29 -8.63 21.67 -1.83
N GLU A 30 -8.37 22.96 -2.05
CA GLU A 30 -8.73 23.64 -3.29
C GLU A 30 -7.83 23.26 -4.46
N VAL A 31 -6.57 22.85 -4.17
CA VAL A 31 -5.67 22.31 -5.20
C VAL A 31 -6.12 20.92 -5.62
N PHE A 32 -6.56 20.06 -4.68
CA PHE A 32 -7.21 18.80 -5.01
C PHE A 32 -8.59 19.02 -5.67
N GLY A 33 -9.45 19.87 -5.12
CA GLY A 33 -10.78 20.14 -5.66
C GLY A 33 -10.81 20.74 -7.08
N LYS A 34 -9.70 21.29 -7.56
CA LYS A 34 -9.54 21.79 -8.94
C LYS A 34 -8.95 20.75 -9.90
N VAL A 35 -8.62 19.55 -9.43
CA VAL A 35 -8.19 18.44 -10.30
C VAL A 35 -9.42 17.89 -11.04
N LYS A 36 -9.60 18.32 -12.30
CA LYS A 36 -10.50 17.64 -13.24
C LYS A 36 -10.08 16.18 -13.32
N GLY A 37 -11.01 15.24 -13.07
CA GLY A 37 -10.72 13.80 -13.03
C GLY A 37 -10.79 13.15 -11.65
N ILE A 38 -10.83 13.94 -10.55
CA ILE A 38 -10.98 13.39 -9.20
C ILE A 38 -12.24 12.55 -9.02
N GLU A 39 -13.35 12.92 -9.65
CA GLU A 39 -14.61 12.17 -9.55
C GLU A 39 -14.47 10.74 -10.09
N TYR A 40 -13.72 10.55 -11.18
CA TYR A 40 -13.44 9.24 -11.75
C TYR A 40 -12.49 8.43 -10.85
N SER A 41 -11.45 9.08 -10.32
CA SER A 41 -10.55 8.49 -9.31
C SER A 41 -11.33 8.02 -8.08
N LEU A 42 -12.22 8.87 -7.56
CA LEU A 42 -13.07 8.57 -6.41
C LEU A 42 -14.05 7.43 -6.73
N THR A 43 -14.60 7.38 -7.95
CA THR A 43 -15.50 6.30 -8.37
C THR A 43 -14.78 4.95 -8.40
N ILE A 44 -13.56 4.89 -8.94
CA ILE A 44 -12.73 3.68 -8.94
C ILE A 44 -12.40 3.26 -7.51
N LEU A 45 -11.97 4.20 -6.67
CA LEU A 45 -11.67 3.95 -5.26
C LEU A 45 -12.90 3.49 -4.47
N LEU A 46 -14.08 4.06 -4.74
CA LEU A 46 -15.34 3.66 -4.13
C LEU A 46 -15.74 2.24 -4.56
N GLY A 47 -15.61 1.92 -5.85
CA GLY A 47 -15.85 0.56 -6.35
C GLY A 47 -14.92 -0.46 -5.69
N LEU A 48 -13.64 -0.12 -5.56
CA LEU A 48 -12.65 -0.96 -4.88
C LEU A 48 -12.95 -1.10 -3.38
N LEU A 49 -13.40 -0.04 -2.73
CA LEU A 49 -13.84 -0.06 -1.34
C LEU A 49 -15.04 -0.99 -1.14
N VAL A 50 -16.06 -0.90 -2.00
CA VAL A 50 -17.24 -1.77 -1.95
C VAL A 50 -16.82 -3.23 -2.14
N ALA A 51 -15.95 -3.51 -3.12
CA ALA A 51 -15.41 -4.85 -3.34
C ALA A 51 -14.65 -5.36 -2.11
N TYR A 52 -13.77 -4.53 -1.53
CA TYR A 52 -13.04 -4.86 -0.30
C TYR A 52 -13.98 -5.19 0.86
N LEU A 53 -15.02 -4.38 1.09
CA LEU A 53 -16.00 -4.62 2.16
C LEU A 53 -16.77 -5.93 1.97
N ILE A 54 -17.17 -6.25 0.74
CA ILE A 54 -17.83 -7.52 0.41
C ILE A 54 -16.90 -8.70 0.71
N VAL A 55 -15.65 -8.64 0.25
CA VAL A 55 -14.66 -9.70 0.45
C VAL A 55 -14.33 -9.86 1.94
N THR A 56 -14.09 -8.77 2.66
CA THR A 56 -13.82 -8.79 4.11
C THR A 56 -14.99 -9.36 4.90
N THR A 57 -16.23 -8.96 4.57
CA THR A 57 -17.43 -9.48 5.24
C THR A 57 -17.58 -10.98 4.99
N THR A 58 -17.35 -11.41 3.74
CA THR A 58 -17.40 -12.84 3.36
C THR A 58 -16.32 -13.64 4.10
N HIS A 59 -15.10 -13.11 4.15
CA HIS A 59 -13.97 -13.71 4.86
C HIS A 59 -14.30 -13.85 6.36
N PHE A 60 -14.84 -12.80 6.99
CA PHE A 60 -15.28 -12.84 8.37
C PHE A 60 -16.40 -13.87 8.60
N MET A 61 -17.41 -13.91 7.73
CA MET A 61 -18.51 -14.89 7.85
C MET A 61 -18.00 -16.34 7.77
N ILE A 62 -17.12 -16.64 6.82
CA ILE A 62 -16.60 -17.99 6.63
C ILE A 62 -15.72 -18.44 7.82
N PHE A 63 -14.74 -17.63 8.22
CA PHE A 63 -13.75 -18.06 9.20
C PHE A 63 -14.17 -17.82 10.65
N ARG A 64 -15.08 -16.89 10.92
CA ARG A 64 -15.52 -16.56 12.29
C ARG A 64 -16.94 -17.00 12.61
N PHE A 65 -17.84 -17.00 11.62
CA PHE A 65 -19.24 -17.42 11.82
C PHE A 65 -19.43 -18.90 11.52
N TRP A 66 -18.83 -19.40 10.43
CA TRP A 66 -18.93 -20.81 10.05
C TRP A 66 -17.76 -21.68 10.55
N ASN A 67 -16.85 -21.12 11.36
CA ASN A 67 -15.71 -21.83 11.96
C ASN A 67 -14.89 -22.66 10.95
N TYR A 68 -14.80 -22.20 9.69
CA TYR A 68 -13.85 -22.79 8.76
C TYR A 68 -12.43 -22.56 9.27
N ARG A 69 -11.58 -23.57 9.15
CA ARG A 69 -10.17 -23.44 9.55
C ARG A 69 -9.42 -22.66 8.47
N LYS A 70 -8.68 -21.64 8.89
CA LYS A 70 -7.83 -20.85 7.99
C LYS A 70 -6.72 -21.72 7.38
N PRO A 71 -6.34 -21.48 6.12
CA PRO A 71 -5.28 -22.25 5.49
C PRO A 71 -3.94 -21.99 6.21
N THR A 72 -3.10 -23.02 6.31
CA THR A 72 -1.78 -22.90 6.95
C THR A 72 -0.90 -21.95 6.14
N PRO A 73 -0.37 -20.88 6.74
CA PRO A 73 0.46 -19.93 6.01
C PRO A 73 1.83 -20.53 5.68
N VAL A 74 2.46 -20.01 4.61
CA VAL A 74 3.85 -20.39 4.26
C VAL A 74 4.83 -19.92 5.33
N SER A 75 4.54 -18.79 5.95
CA SER A 75 5.34 -18.22 7.02
C SER A 75 4.40 -17.54 8.03
N PRO A 76 4.57 -17.79 9.34
CA PRO A 76 3.81 -17.10 10.37
C PRO A 76 4.03 -15.58 10.33
N ILE A 77 5.18 -15.13 9.80
CA ILE A 77 5.48 -13.71 9.69
C ILE A 77 4.60 -13.05 8.61
N LEU A 78 4.40 -13.69 7.45
CA LEU A 78 3.50 -13.16 6.42
C LEU A 78 2.07 -13.03 6.95
N THR A 79 1.65 -13.95 7.83
CA THR A 79 0.35 -13.88 8.52
C THR A 79 0.27 -12.70 9.47
N VAL A 80 1.31 -12.43 10.26
CA VAL A 80 1.33 -11.26 11.15
C VAL A 80 1.26 -9.97 10.34
N PHE A 81 2.04 -9.85 9.26
CA PHE A 81 1.98 -8.69 8.36
C PHE A 81 0.58 -8.47 7.79
N TYR A 82 -0.04 -9.54 7.29
CA TYR A 82 -1.40 -9.50 6.77
C TYR A 82 -2.42 -9.11 7.85
N CYS A 83 -2.42 -9.74 9.02
CA CYS A 83 -3.38 -9.45 10.08
C CYS A 83 -3.25 -8.03 10.65
N VAL A 84 -2.02 -7.53 10.80
CA VAL A 84 -1.77 -6.15 11.23
C VAL A 84 -2.27 -5.18 10.16
N SER A 85 -1.95 -5.43 8.88
CA SER A 85 -2.42 -4.61 7.76
C SER A 85 -3.95 -4.56 7.66
N GLU A 86 -4.62 -5.72 7.77
CA GLU A 86 -6.09 -5.84 7.79
C GLU A 86 -6.71 -5.06 8.95
N THR A 87 -6.11 -5.16 10.15
CA THR A 87 -6.59 -4.45 11.34
C THR A 87 -6.45 -2.94 11.19
N ILE A 88 -5.29 -2.46 10.73
CA ILE A 88 -5.05 -1.02 10.51
C ILE A 88 -5.99 -0.49 9.42
N LEU A 89 -6.20 -1.24 8.35
CA LEU A 89 -7.12 -0.85 7.27
C LEU A 89 -8.57 -0.76 7.79
N LEU A 90 -9.03 -1.71 8.60
CA LEU A 90 -10.37 -1.67 9.19
C LEU A 90 -10.53 -0.49 10.16
N ILE A 91 -9.53 -0.22 11.01
CA ILE A 91 -9.51 0.98 11.87
C ILE A 91 -9.59 2.24 11.02
N SER A 92 -8.84 2.30 9.91
CA SER A 92 -8.86 3.45 8.99
C SER A 92 -10.24 3.68 8.39
N LEU A 93 -10.94 2.61 7.97
CA LEU A 93 -12.29 2.69 7.43
C LEU A 93 -13.31 3.17 8.46
N VAL A 94 -13.23 2.67 9.69
CA VAL A 94 -14.07 3.16 10.80
C VAL A 94 -13.79 4.64 11.07
N LEU A 95 -12.53 5.04 11.04
CA LEU A 95 -12.13 6.43 11.24
C LEU A 95 -12.67 7.34 10.13
N ILE A 96 -12.63 6.90 8.86
CA ILE A 96 -13.24 7.61 7.73
C ILE A 96 -14.74 7.77 7.92
N ALA A 97 -15.45 6.74 8.38
CA ALA A 97 -16.88 6.83 8.67
C ALA A 97 -17.19 7.83 9.81
N ILE A 98 -16.36 7.85 10.85
CA ILE A 98 -16.47 8.83 11.95
C ILE A 98 -16.23 10.24 11.43
N ILE A 99 -15.19 10.46 10.61
CA ILE A 99 -14.88 11.75 9.97
C ILE A 99 -16.07 12.24 9.15
N ALA A 100 -16.64 11.38 8.30
CA ALA A 100 -17.80 11.73 7.48
C ALA A 100 -19.00 12.15 8.34
N THR A 101 -19.23 11.44 9.45
CA THR A 101 -20.29 11.76 10.40
C THR A 101 -20.04 13.09 11.12
N LEU A 102 -18.81 13.34 11.55
CA LEU A 102 -18.43 14.60 12.21
C LEU A 102 -18.53 15.80 11.29
N HIS A 103 -18.13 15.65 10.02
CA HIS A 103 -18.30 16.67 9.00
C HIS A 103 -19.78 16.94 8.73
N PHE A 104 -20.62 15.91 8.67
CA PHE A 104 -22.08 16.07 8.57
C PHE A 104 -22.65 16.86 9.76
N LEU A 105 -22.12 16.61 10.97
CA LEU A 105 -22.47 17.31 12.20
C LEU A 105 -21.76 18.66 12.39
N HIS A 106 -20.99 19.14 11.40
CA HIS A 106 -20.28 20.43 11.39
C HIS A 106 -19.21 20.55 12.50
N PHE A 107 -18.64 19.44 12.95
CA PHE A 107 -17.49 19.41 13.87
C PHE A 107 -16.16 19.42 13.11
N ASP A 108 -15.92 20.49 12.34
CA ASP A 108 -14.88 20.52 11.31
C ASP A 108 -13.44 20.43 11.86
N LEU A 109 -13.17 21.03 13.03
CA LEU A 109 -11.84 20.95 13.65
C LEU A 109 -11.49 19.52 14.08
N LEU A 110 -12.45 18.82 14.67
CA LEU A 110 -12.26 17.43 15.09
C LEU A 110 -12.14 16.51 13.87
N ALA A 111 -12.98 16.73 12.85
CA ALA A 111 -12.88 16.02 11.59
C ALA A 111 -11.49 16.19 10.95
N LEU A 112 -10.94 17.42 10.93
CA LEU A 112 -9.62 17.71 10.39
C LEU A 112 -8.50 16.95 11.13
N ILE A 113 -8.51 16.94 12.47
CA ILE A 113 -7.53 16.19 13.26
C ILE A 113 -7.60 14.69 12.94
N LEU A 114 -8.80 14.13 12.86
CA LEU A 114 -8.98 12.72 12.56
C LEU A 114 -8.55 12.38 11.12
N VAL A 115 -8.71 13.29 10.15
CA VAL A 115 -8.19 13.11 8.78
C VAL A 115 -6.68 12.91 8.79
N TYR A 116 -5.93 13.71 9.57
CA TYR A 116 -4.48 13.53 9.68
C TYR A 116 -4.13 12.16 10.28
N ILE A 117 -4.85 11.73 11.34
CA ILE A 117 -4.63 10.41 11.94
C ILE A 117 -4.95 9.29 10.93
N ALA A 118 -6.06 9.40 10.21
CA ALA A 118 -6.45 8.44 9.17
C ALA A 118 -5.39 8.35 8.06
N SER A 119 -4.85 9.48 7.62
CA SER A 119 -3.80 9.52 6.61
C SER A 119 -2.54 8.76 7.05
N GLY A 120 -2.15 8.87 8.33
CA GLY A 120 -1.02 8.12 8.88
C GLY A 120 -1.25 6.61 8.90
N PHE A 121 -2.46 6.16 9.24
CA PHE A 121 -2.80 4.74 9.18
C PHE A 121 -2.83 4.19 7.74
N ILE A 122 -3.39 4.96 6.79
CA ILE A 122 -3.42 4.59 5.36
C ILE A 122 -1.99 4.45 4.82
N SER A 123 -1.08 5.38 5.15
CA SER A 123 0.33 5.27 4.79
C SER A 123 0.98 4.03 5.41
N ALA A 124 0.67 3.70 6.67
CA ALA A 124 1.18 2.48 7.29
C ALA A 124 0.69 1.21 6.56
N VAL A 125 -0.58 1.14 6.14
CA VAL A 125 -1.10 0.01 5.34
C VAL A 125 -0.37 -0.12 4.00
N GLN A 126 -0.09 1.02 3.35
CA GLN A 126 0.67 1.04 2.11
C GLN A 126 2.09 0.47 2.32
N MET A 127 2.81 0.95 3.33
CA MET A 127 4.15 0.47 3.67
C MET A 127 4.17 -1.04 3.93
N MET A 128 3.17 -1.55 4.65
CA MET A 128 3.02 -2.97 4.96
C MET A 128 2.73 -3.78 3.70
N SER A 129 1.91 -3.26 2.79
CA SER A 129 1.57 -3.92 1.52
C SER A 129 2.76 -4.00 0.57
N GLU A 130 3.57 -2.93 0.47
CA GLU A 130 4.81 -2.94 -0.31
C GLU A 130 5.85 -3.89 0.29
N SER A 131 6.02 -3.86 1.61
CA SER A 131 6.91 -4.78 2.33
C SER A 131 6.51 -6.24 2.12
N TYR A 132 5.20 -6.53 2.14
CA TYR A 132 4.66 -7.86 1.86
C TYR A 132 5.07 -8.35 0.46
N ILE A 133 4.90 -7.51 -0.57
CA ILE A 133 5.29 -7.83 -1.95
C ILE A 133 6.79 -8.10 -2.06
N LEU A 134 7.63 -7.29 -1.41
CA LEU A 134 9.08 -7.48 -1.43
C LEU A 134 9.51 -8.78 -0.73
N VAL A 135 8.95 -9.09 0.44
CA VAL A 135 9.25 -10.33 1.17
C VAL A 135 8.77 -11.55 0.38
N LEU A 136 7.57 -11.48 -0.19
CA LEU A 136 7.03 -12.49 -1.10
C LEU A 136 7.96 -12.73 -2.29
N SER A 137 8.50 -11.65 -2.86
CA SER A 137 9.40 -11.72 -4.00
C SER A 137 10.72 -12.40 -3.65
N ALA A 138 11.31 -12.03 -2.51
CA ALA A 138 12.50 -12.70 -1.99
C ALA A 138 12.25 -14.18 -1.75
N PHE A 139 11.08 -14.55 -1.20
CA PHE A 139 10.69 -15.94 -1.01
C PHE A 139 10.66 -16.74 -2.32
N CYS A 140 10.01 -16.21 -3.35
CA CYS A 140 9.90 -16.88 -4.63
C CYS A 140 11.25 -17.03 -5.33
N VAL A 141 12.04 -15.96 -5.42
CA VAL A 141 13.37 -15.99 -6.06
C VAL A 141 14.24 -17.06 -5.39
N THR A 142 14.29 -17.03 -4.06
CA THR A 142 15.05 -18.00 -3.27
C THR A 142 14.59 -19.44 -3.53
N LYS A 143 13.27 -19.68 -3.60
CA LYS A 143 12.72 -21.00 -3.87
C LYS A 143 13.02 -21.48 -5.29
N TYR A 144 12.93 -20.59 -6.28
CA TYR A 144 13.26 -20.87 -7.67
C TYR A 144 14.72 -21.32 -7.80
N TYR A 145 15.65 -20.59 -7.18
CA TYR A 145 17.07 -20.97 -7.17
C TYR A 145 17.33 -22.32 -6.48
N ASN A 146 16.75 -22.53 -5.29
CA ASN A 146 16.88 -23.81 -4.58
C ASN A 146 16.36 -25.00 -5.40
N HIS A 147 15.32 -24.80 -6.21
CA HIS A 147 14.71 -25.85 -7.03
C HIS A 147 15.51 -26.18 -8.29
N PHE A 148 16.03 -25.18 -9.01
CA PHE A 148 16.66 -25.39 -10.32
C PHE A 148 18.20 -25.44 -10.30
N TYR A 149 18.86 -24.82 -9.32
CA TYR A 149 20.32 -24.59 -9.37
C TYR A 149 21.10 -25.32 -8.27
N SER A 150 20.47 -26.28 -7.59
CA SER A 150 21.10 -27.22 -6.67
C SER A 150 21.66 -26.56 -5.41
N GLY A 151 20.84 -26.61 -4.37
CA GLY A 151 21.24 -26.42 -2.99
C GLY A 151 19.99 -26.54 -2.15
N ALA A 152 19.89 -27.59 -1.33
CA ALA A 152 18.96 -27.61 -0.20
C ALA A 152 19.45 -26.60 0.84
N VAL A 153 19.54 -25.32 0.46
CA VAL A 153 19.89 -24.23 1.35
C VAL A 153 18.63 -23.93 2.13
N THR A 154 18.50 -24.59 3.28
CA THR A 154 17.53 -24.23 4.31
C THR A 154 17.98 -22.89 4.89
N PHE A 155 17.39 -21.81 4.38
CA PHE A 155 17.66 -20.47 4.92
C PHE A 155 17.22 -20.42 6.38
N SER A 156 18.16 -20.06 7.26
CA SER A 156 17.90 -19.98 8.70
C SER A 156 16.86 -18.89 9.00
N GLN A 157 16.22 -18.97 10.16
CA GLN A 157 15.29 -17.92 10.62
C GLN A 157 15.94 -16.52 10.63
N ASN A 158 17.26 -16.45 10.86
CA ASN A 158 18.01 -15.19 10.86
C ASN A 158 18.09 -14.55 9.47
N TYR A 159 18.16 -15.36 8.40
CA TYR A 159 18.08 -14.85 7.03
C TYR A 159 16.73 -14.16 6.78
N TRP A 160 15.62 -14.82 7.12
CA TRP A 160 14.29 -14.23 6.91
C TRP A 160 14.06 -12.98 7.76
N LYS A 161 14.52 -12.98 9.02
CA LYS A 161 14.52 -11.78 9.87
C LYS A 161 15.30 -10.62 9.23
N ALA A 162 16.45 -10.90 8.63
CA ALA A 162 17.25 -9.89 7.93
C ALA A 162 16.55 -9.38 6.67
N VAL A 163 15.98 -10.26 5.84
CA VAL A 163 15.21 -9.89 4.65
C VAL A 163 14.04 -8.98 5.02
N ILE A 164 13.27 -9.34 6.05
CA ILE A 164 12.14 -8.53 6.54
C ILE A 164 12.63 -7.17 7.05
N ARG A 165 13.70 -7.15 7.84
CA ARG A 165 14.26 -5.90 8.37
C ARG A 165 14.70 -4.98 7.23
N ILE A 166 15.45 -5.51 6.25
CA ILE A 166 15.97 -4.72 5.13
C ILE A 166 14.81 -4.20 4.26
N THR A 167 13.84 -5.05 3.92
CA THR A 167 12.68 -4.63 3.13
C THR A 167 11.87 -3.54 3.81
N PHE A 168 11.62 -3.67 5.11
CA PHE A 168 10.91 -2.65 5.88
C PHE A 168 11.68 -1.32 5.93
N TRP A 169 12.99 -1.35 6.18
CA TRP A 169 13.84 -0.16 6.15
C TRP A 169 13.88 0.49 4.77
N LEU A 170 13.93 -0.29 3.69
CA LEU A 170 13.90 0.24 2.33
C LEU A 170 12.61 1.01 2.05
N VAL A 171 11.46 0.46 2.42
CA VAL A 171 10.16 1.12 2.25
C VAL A 171 10.07 2.38 3.10
N ILE A 172 10.49 2.32 4.37
CA ILE A 172 10.58 3.50 5.25
C ILE A 172 11.45 4.59 4.63
N ILE A 173 12.68 4.27 4.24
CA ILE A 173 13.59 5.26 3.67
C ILE A 173 12.99 5.87 2.41
N LYS A 174 12.36 5.06 1.55
CA LYS A 174 11.70 5.53 0.33
C LYS A 174 10.58 6.54 0.63
N ASP A 175 9.65 6.21 1.53
CA ASP A 175 8.53 7.10 1.86
C ASP A 175 8.98 8.35 2.63
N PHE A 176 9.95 8.24 3.56
CA PHE A 176 10.53 9.39 4.24
C PHE A 176 11.29 10.31 3.29
N THR A 177 12.07 9.74 2.35
CA THR A 177 12.79 10.52 1.33
C THR A 177 11.81 11.28 0.44
N PHE A 178 10.69 10.65 0.07
CA PHE A 178 9.63 11.33 -0.67
C PHE A 178 8.99 12.46 0.14
N LEU A 179 8.67 12.23 1.42
CA LEU A 179 8.10 13.25 2.30
C LEU A 179 9.04 14.45 2.51
N ILE A 180 10.33 14.20 2.75
CA ILE A 180 11.35 15.24 2.85
C ILE A 180 11.46 15.98 1.52
N GLY A 181 11.47 15.26 0.39
CA GLY A 181 11.47 15.84 -0.95
C GLY A 181 10.27 16.76 -1.20
N LEU A 182 9.07 16.38 -0.76
CA LEU A 182 7.87 17.21 -0.84
C LEU A 182 7.98 18.46 0.02
N ILE A 183 8.52 18.37 1.23
CA ILE A 183 8.73 19.54 2.09
C ILE A 183 9.74 20.50 1.45
N LEU A 184 10.86 19.97 0.94
CA LEU A 184 11.91 20.75 0.27
C LEU A 184 11.43 21.37 -1.05
N SER A 185 10.48 20.73 -1.74
CA SER A 185 9.89 21.27 -2.98
C SER A 185 9.14 22.58 -2.79
N ARG A 186 8.74 22.91 -1.55
CA ARG A 186 8.16 24.22 -1.20
C ARG A 186 9.18 25.34 -1.22
N PHE A 187 10.46 25.01 -1.14
CA PHE A 187 11.57 25.98 -1.08
C PHE A 187 12.42 25.98 -2.35
N LEU A 188 12.36 24.93 -3.16
CA LEU A 188 13.19 24.74 -4.34
C LEU A 188 12.30 24.31 -5.52
N GLU A 189 12.22 25.16 -6.55
CA GLU A 189 11.48 24.86 -7.78
C GLU A 189 12.01 23.58 -8.44
N ASN A 190 11.11 22.78 -9.02
CA ASN A 190 11.35 21.50 -9.70
C ASN A 190 11.80 20.30 -8.84
N LEU A 191 12.30 20.50 -7.62
CA LEU A 191 12.77 19.41 -6.75
C LEU A 191 11.67 18.36 -6.49
N GLY A 192 10.43 18.81 -6.25
CA GLY A 192 9.31 17.91 -5.96
C GLY A 192 8.98 16.95 -7.11
N ARG A 193 9.20 17.38 -8.35
CA ARG A 193 8.99 16.55 -9.55
C ARG A 193 10.05 15.45 -9.63
N ASP A 194 11.31 15.76 -9.34
CA ASP A 194 12.40 14.78 -9.37
C ASP A 194 12.23 13.71 -8.28
N PHE A 195 11.89 14.12 -7.06
CA PHE A 195 11.56 13.18 -5.97
C PHE A 195 10.35 12.31 -6.31
N PHE A 196 9.34 12.87 -6.98
CA PHE A 196 8.20 12.10 -7.48
C PHE A 196 8.60 11.03 -8.50
N PHE A 197 9.50 11.35 -9.44
CA PHE A 197 10.00 10.37 -10.41
C PHE A 197 10.80 9.26 -9.73
N ILE A 198 11.65 9.58 -8.76
CA ILE A 198 12.40 8.59 -7.99
C ILE A 198 11.45 7.66 -7.23
N TYR A 199 10.45 8.24 -6.55
CA TYR A 199 9.42 7.49 -5.83
C TYR A 199 8.65 6.55 -6.74
N SER A 200 8.16 7.07 -7.86
CA SER A 200 7.40 6.32 -8.86
C SER A 200 8.23 5.22 -9.50
N GLY A 201 9.52 5.47 -9.75
CA GLY A 201 10.47 4.48 -10.25
C GLY A 201 10.67 3.31 -9.29
N PHE A 202 10.73 3.57 -7.98
CA PHE A 202 10.80 2.52 -6.97
C PHE A 202 9.52 1.69 -6.92
N THR A 203 8.33 2.32 -6.95
CA THR A 203 7.04 1.61 -7.01
C THR A 203 6.94 0.74 -8.26
N LEU A 204 7.40 1.25 -9.42
CA LEU A 204 7.49 0.48 -10.66
C LEU A 204 8.43 -0.72 -10.51
N LEU A 205 9.58 -0.55 -9.85
CA LEU A 205 10.52 -1.65 -9.60
C LEU A 205 9.87 -2.76 -8.78
N VAL A 206 9.10 -2.41 -7.72
CA VAL A 206 8.35 -3.38 -6.92
C VAL A 206 7.33 -4.14 -7.79
N PHE A 207 6.63 -3.43 -8.68
CA PHE A 207 5.70 -4.06 -9.62
C PHE A 207 6.40 -5.01 -10.61
N MET A 208 7.54 -4.59 -11.18
CA MET A 208 8.33 -5.43 -12.09
C MET A 208 8.90 -6.67 -11.38
N LEU A 209 9.27 -6.53 -10.10
CA LEU A 209 9.70 -7.65 -9.27
C LEU A 209 8.56 -8.65 -9.06
N LEU A 210 7.34 -8.16 -8.79
CA LEU A 210 6.16 -9.00 -8.68
C LEU A 210 5.88 -9.75 -10.00
N MET A 211 6.00 -9.08 -11.16
CA MET A 211 5.90 -9.70 -12.49
C MET A 211 6.93 -10.81 -12.69
N LEU A 212 8.19 -10.56 -12.32
CA LEU A 212 9.26 -11.56 -12.38
C LEU A 212 8.92 -12.79 -11.53
N VAL A 213 8.45 -12.58 -10.30
CA VAL A 213 8.08 -13.64 -9.36
C VAL A 213 7.00 -14.56 -9.91
N THR A 214 6.00 -14.00 -10.60
CA THR A 214 4.98 -14.81 -11.26
C THR A 214 5.50 -15.57 -12.47
N LEU A 215 6.44 -15.01 -13.24
CA LEU A 215 7.12 -15.76 -14.31
C LEU A 215 7.90 -16.94 -13.73
N LEU A 216 8.64 -16.73 -12.63
CA LEU A 216 9.39 -17.79 -11.94
C LEU A 216 8.44 -18.89 -11.44
N TYR A 217 7.33 -18.53 -10.78
CA TYR A 217 6.33 -19.52 -10.33
C TYR A 217 5.68 -20.27 -11.48
N THR A 218 5.36 -19.59 -12.59
CA THR A 218 4.78 -20.22 -13.78
C THR A 218 5.73 -21.26 -14.35
N GLN A 219 7.03 -20.94 -14.40
CA GLN A 219 8.04 -21.93 -14.81
C GLN A 219 8.12 -23.11 -13.84
N MET A 220 8.07 -22.87 -12.52
CA MET A 220 8.07 -23.96 -11.54
C MET A 220 6.86 -24.89 -11.69
N GLN A 221 5.68 -24.36 -12.01
CA GLN A 221 4.45 -25.14 -12.21
C GLN A 221 4.39 -25.84 -13.57
N CYS A 222 4.80 -25.17 -14.66
CA CYS A 222 4.66 -25.70 -16.01
C CYS A 222 5.80 -26.64 -16.43
N ARG A 223 7.04 -26.40 -15.95
CA ARG A 223 8.21 -27.19 -16.38
C ARG A 223 8.56 -28.39 -15.49
N SER A 224 7.95 -28.54 -14.29
CA SER A 224 8.45 -29.53 -13.33
C SER A 224 7.35 -30.15 -12.47
N LYS A 225 7.54 -31.40 -12.05
CA LYS A 225 6.88 -32.03 -10.89
C LYS A 225 7.32 -31.35 -9.58
N ALA A 226 7.32 -30.02 -9.52
CA ALA A 226 7.67 -29.29 -8.31
C ALA A 226 6.61 -29.63 -7.25
N ASN A 227 7.01 -30.39 -6.22
CA ASN A 227 6.18 -30.72 -5.09
C ASN A 227 6.02 -29.47 -4.20
N LEU A 228 5.22 -28.51 -4.68
CA LEU A 228 4.82 -27.35 -3.90
C LEU A 228 3.87 -27.82 -2.80
N SER A 229 4.20 -27.47 -1.56
CA SER A 229 3.32 -27.63 -0.41
C SER A 229 2.01 -26.85 -0.59
N SER A 230 0.96 -27.20 0.16
CA SER A 230 -0.34 -26.53 0.07
C SER A 230 -0.24 -25.02 0.37
N SER A 231 0.62 -24.65 1.32
CA SER A 231 0.86 -23.25 1.66
C SER A 231 1.57 -22.52 0.52
N GLU A 232 2.58 -23.11 -0.13
CA GLU A 232 3.25 -22.51 -1.28
C GLU A 232 2.30 -22.33 -2.48
N LYS A 233 1.35 -23.25 -2.67
CA LYS A 233 0.30 -23.12 -3.69
C LYS A 233 -0.65 -21.96 -3.39
N LEU A 234 -1.00 -21.75 -2.12
CA LEU A 234 -1.79 -20.59 -1.69
C LEU A 234 -1.05 -19.28 -1.99
N LEU A 235 0.22 -19.19 -1.59
CA LEU A 235 1.06 -18.01 -1.83
C LEU A 235 1.22 -17.71 -3.33
N CYS A 236 1.35 -18.76 -4.13
CA CYS A 236 1.40 -18.67 -5.58
C CYS A 236 0.08 -18.12 -6.14
N SER A 237 -1.07 -18.63 -5.67
CA SER A 237 -2.39 -18.11 -6.04
C SER A 237 -2.56 -16.65 -5.65
N GLN A 238 -2.09 -16.23 -4.48
CA GLN A 238 -2.09 -14.83 -4.04
C GLN A 238 -1.30 -13.95 -5.00
N THR A 239 -0.09 -14.39 -5.34
CA THR A 239 0.79 -13.67 -6.26
C THR A 239 0.15 -13.51 -7.64
N TYR A 240 -0.41 -14.58 -8.20
CA TYR A 240 -1.11 -14.53 -9.49
C TYR A 240 -2.30 -13.58 -9.46
N LEU A 241 -3.11 -13.64 -8.40
CA LEU A 241 -4.30 -12.82 -8.27
C LEU A 241 -3.94 -11.34 -8.15
N ILE A 242 -2.95 -10.99 -7.31
CA ILE A 242 -2.47 -9.60 -7.18
C ILE A 242 -2.00 -9.08 -8.53
N ILE A 243 -1.20 -9.85 -9.26
CA ILE A 243 -0.71 -9.42 -10.58
C ILE A 243 -1.83 -9.29 -11.58
N PHE A 244 -2.73 -10.25 -11.65
CA PHE A 244 -3.86 -10.21 -12.55
C PHE A 244 -4.64 -8.93 -12.34
N PHE A 245 -4.99 -8.61 -11.09
CA PHE A 245 -5.69 -7.37 -10.79
C PHE A 245 -4.85 -6.13 -11.07
N LYS A 246 -3.54 -6.13 -10.81
CA LYS A 246 -2.68 -4.98 -11.17
C LYS A 246 -2.60 -4.78 -12.70
N ILE A 247 -2.44 -5.85 -13.48
CA ILE A 247 -2.42 -5.78 -14.96
C ILE A 247 -3.77 -5.31 -15.52
N VAL A 248 -4.89 -5.57 -14.84
CA VAL A 248 -6.20 -5.06 -15.27
C VAL A 248 -6.40 -3.62 -14.81
N THR A 249 -6.11 -3.33 -13.53
CA THR A 249 -6.41 -2.04 -12.89
C THR A 249 -5.49 -0.94 -13.39
N ILE A 250 -4.19 -1.19 -13.52
CA ILE A 250 -3.22 -0.17 -13.92
C ILE A 250 -3.53 0.36 -15.34
N PRO A 251 -3.68 -0.47 -16.39
CA PRO A 251 -4.07 0.01 -17.72
C PRO A 251 -5.47 0.62 -17.74
N ALA A 252 -6.44 0.07 -17.01
CA ALA A 252 -7.78 0.64 -16.95
C ALA A 252 -7.76 2.07 -16.36
N VAL A 253 -7.04 2.27 -15.26
CA VAL A 253 -6.83 3.59 -14.65
C VAL A 253 -6.10 4.52 -15.63
N PHE A 254 -5.04 4.04 -16.28
CA PHE A 254 -4.31 4.82 -17.27
C PHE A 254 -5.19 5.26 -18.45
N THR A 255 -5.99 4.36 -19.01
CA THR A 255 -6.90 4.66 -20.13
C THR A 255 -7.97 5.67 -19.70
N ILE A 256 -8.56 5.51 -18.52
CA ILE A 256 -9.56 6.45 -18.00
C ILE A 256 -8.94 7.85 -17.86
N MET A 257 -7.74 7.96 -17.29
CA MET A 257 -7.06 9.25 -17.16
C MET A 257 -6.74 9.88 -18.52
N MET A 258 -6.21 9.10 -19.46
CA MET A 258 -5.90 9.60 -20.81
C MET A 258 -7.14 10.06 -21.59
N VAL A 259 -8.31 9.46 -21.35
CA VAL A 259 -9.57 9.86 -21.99
C VAL A 259 -10.18 11.10 -21.32
N VAL A 260 -10.03 11.27 -20.01
CA VAL A 260 -10.63 12.36 -19.24
C VAL A 260 -9.80 13.64 -19.31
N GLU A 261 -8.49 13.54 -19.48
CA GLU A 261 -7.55 14.66 -19.36
C GLU A 261 -7.24 15.38 -20.69
N SER A 262 -8.10 15.23 -21.71
CA SER A 262 -7.96 15.95 -22.98
C SER A 262 -8.02 17.48 -22.83
N ASP A 263 -8.47 17.98 -21.66
CA ASP A 263 -8.47 19.39 -21.30
C ASP A 263 -7.42 19.70 -20.22
N LYS A 264 -6.28 20.22 -20.69
CA LYS A 264 -5.17 20.90 -19.99
C LYS A 264 -5.37 21.17 -18.49
N VAL A 265 -4.41 20.70 -17.66
CA VAL A 265 -3.59 21.51 -16.69
C VAL A 265 -2.87 20.62 -15.66
N SER A 266 -3.23 19.36 -15.48
CA SER A 266 -2.52 18.45 -14.58
C SER A 266 -1.57 17.49 -15.33
N ASP A 267 -0.51 17.06 -14.65
CA ASP A 267 0.44 16.09 -15.19
C ASP A 267 -0.19 14.69 -15.07
N PRO A 268 -0.66 14.07 -16.18
CA PRO A 268 -1.40 12.80 -16.17
C PRO A 268 -0.64 11.69 -15.47
N PHE A 269 0.69 11.75 -15.57
CA PHE A 269 1.58 10.79 -14.94
C PHE A 269 1.52 10.85 -13.42
N ILE A 270 1.43 12.05 -12.83
CA ILE A 270 1.41 12.21 -11.38
C ILE A 270 0.10 11.65 -10.81
N GLN A 271 -1.03 11.93 -11.45
CA GLN A 271 -2.34 11.43 -11.01
C GLN A 271 -2.45 9.92 -11.17
N PHE A 272 -2.01 9.40 -12.32
CA PHE A 272 -1.98 7.97 -12.59
C PHE A 272 -1.19 7.21 -11.52
N PHE A 273 0.05 7.65 -11.23
CA PHE A 273 0.88 6.99 -10.22
C PHE A 273 0.32 7.13 -8.81
N THR A 274 -0.27 8.28 -8.49
CA THR A 274 -0.96 8.48 -7.19
C THR A 274 -2.12 7.50 -7.06
N LEU A 275 -2.99 7.40 -8.07
CA LEU A 275 -4.15 6.51 -8.04
C LEU A 275 -3.73 5.04 -8.03
N ALA A 276 -2.75 4.65 -8.85
CA ALA A 276 -2.19 3.30 -8.86
C ALA A 276 -1.64 2.90 -7.47
N THR A 277 -0.95 3.83 -6.80
CA THR A 277 -0.40 3.60 -5.46
C THR A 277 -1.52 3.46 -4.42
N ILE A 278 -2.57 4.29 -4.49
CA ILE A 278 -3.71 4.19 -3.56
C ILE A 278 -4.50 2.89 -3.80
N THR A 279 -4.63 2.42 -5.04
CA THR A 279 -5.34 1.16 -5.31
C THR A 279 -4.68 -0.04 -4.62
N ASP A 280 -3.36 -0.05 -4.46
CA ASP A 280 -2.64 -1.15 -3.80
C ASP A 280 -3.05 -1.35 -2.32
N ILE A 281 -3.42 -0.26 -1.64
CA ILE A 281 -3.79 -0.25 -0.22
C ILE A 281 -4.99 -1.17 0.05
N MET A 282 -5.96 -1.20 -0.86
CA MET A 282 -7.13 -2.07 -0.76
C MET A 282 -6.98 -3.36 -1.57
N LEU A 283 -6.30 -3.28 -2.73
CA LEU A 283 -6.19 -4.41 -3.65
C LEU A 283 -5.40 -5.57 -3.04
N VAL A 284 -4.27 -5.31 -2.40
CA VAL A 284 -3.41 -6.37 -1.86
C VAL A 284 -4.09 -7.14 -0.72
N PRO A 285 -4.65 -6.48 0.32
CA PRO A 285 -5.41 -7.18 1.36
C PRO A 285 -6.62 -7.93 0.81
N MET A 286 -7.35 -7.34 -0.14
CA MET A 286 -8.51 -7.98 -0.78
C MET A 286 -8.13 -9.27 -1.51
N CYS A 287 -7.02 -9.26 -2.27
CA CYS A 287 -6.56 -10.44 -2.99
C CYS A 287 -6.20 -11.58 -2.03
N ILE A 288 -5.54 -11.25 -0.91
CA ILE A 288 -5.18 -12.24 0.12
C ILE A 288 -6.43 -12.89 0.70
N GLN A 289 -7.40 -12.09 1.16
CA GLN A 289 -8.68 -12.58 1.68
C GLN A 289 -9.42 -13.45 0.66
N LEU A 290 -9.48 -13.01 -0.61
CA LEU A 290 -10.19 -13.73 -1.66
C LEU A 290 -9.54 -15.10 -1.91
N THR A 291 -8.21 -15.17 -1.95
CA THR A 291 -7.53 -16.46 -2.09
C THR A 291 -7.74 -17.39 -0.90
N ASP A 292 -7.76 -16.87 0.33
CA ASP A 292 -8.02 -17.67 1.52
C ASP A 292 -9.43 -18.27 1.47
N ILE A 293 -10.43 -17.46 1.05
CA ILE A 293 -11.80 -17.91 0.80
C ILE A 293 -11.83 -19.01 -0.26
N ILE A 294 -11.27 -18.75 -1.44
CA ILE A 294 -11.28 -19.70 -2.57
C ILE A 294 -10.62 -21.02 -2.16
N PHE A 295 -9.45 -20.97 -1.52
CA PHE A 295 -8.72 -22.18 -1.15
C PHE A 295 -9.44 -22.99 -0.07
N SER A 296 -10.08 -22.32 0.90
CA SER A 296 -10.84 -22.97 1.97
C SER A 296 -12.17 -23.55 1.48
N CYS A 297 -12.83 -22.92 0.51
CA CYS A 297 -14.02 -23.45 -0.13
C CYS A 297 -13.71 -24.60 -1.11
N ALA A 298 -12.59 -24.53 -1.83
CA ALA A 298 -12.20 -25.53 -2.82
C ALA A 298 -11.63 -26.83 -2.23
N LYS A 299 -11.08 -26.79 -1.00
CA LYS A 299 -10.44 -27.96 -0.36
C LYS A 299 -10.85 -28.10 1.10
N ARG A 300 -11.82 -28.97 1.39
CA ARG A 300 -12.28 -29.30 2.77
C ARG A 300 -11.26 -30.05 3.66
N ASP A 301 -10.06 -30.42 3.17
CA ASP A 301 -9.21 -31.45 3.83
C ASP A 301 -7.85 -31.02 4.42
N TYR A 302 -7.39 -29.76 4.33
CA TYR A 302 -6.00 -29.41 4.74
C TYR A 302 -5.87 -28.72 6.09
N SER A 303 -6.82 -28.93 6.98
CA SER A 303 -6.87 -28.21 8.23
C SER A 303 -6.10 -28.97 9.34
N VAL A 304 -4.92 -28.48 9.71
CA VAL A 304 -4.17 -28.95 10.89
C VAL A 304 -4.13 -27.83 11.92
N ASP A 305 -4.45 -28.17 13.17
CA ASP A 305 -4.50 -27.26 14.32
C ASP A 305 -3.14 -26.60 14.57
N ILE A 306 -3.04 -25.28 14.34
CA ILE A 306 -1.93 -24.49 14.88
C ILE A 306 -2.37 -23.99 16.26
N LYS A 307 -1.97 -24.70 17.31
CA LYS A 307 -1.97 -24.12 18.67
C LYS A 307 -0.93 -22.99 18.68
N MET A 308 -1.39 -21.75 18.85
CA MET A 308 -0.53 -20.59 19.10
C MET A 308 0.08 -20.67 20.51
N GLU A 309 0.99 -21.61 20.75
CA GLU A 309 1.64 -21.76 22.06
C GLU A 309 3.16 -21.63 22.03
N GLU A 310 3.78 -21.38 20.87
CA GLU A 310 5.25 -21.21 20.77
C GLU A 310 5.63 -19.99 19.94
N VAL A 311 5.27 -18.80 20.42
CA VAL A 311 6.07 -17.58 20.19
C VAL A 311 6.10 -16.81 21.51
N ALA A 312 6.99 -17.24 22.40
CA ALA A 312 7.48 -16.48 23.55
C ALA A 312 9.00 -16.35 23.42
#